data_AF-A0A6G3BF20-F1
#
_entry.id   AF-A0A6G3BF20-F1
#
_cell.length_a   1.000
_cell.length_b   1.000
_cell.length_c   1.000
_cell.angle_alpha   90.00
_cell.angle_beta   90.00
_cell.angle_gamma   90.00
#
_symmetry.space_group_name_H-M   'P 1'
#
loop_
_entity.id
_entity.type
_entity.pdbx_description
1 polymer ?
#
loop_
_entity_poly.entity_id
_entity_poly.type
_entity_poly.pdbx_seq_one_letter_code
_entity_poly.pdbx_strand_id
1 'polypeptide(L)' 'MQRTDGSRNPEFGHGPHACPGAALATSEVVIAVTRFLDRFPDARLAVAPEELPELSSLISNGYTSIPGRLT' A
#
# COMPACT_ATOMS: atom_id res chain seq x y z
N MET A 1 -10.56 4.68 14.00
CA MET A 1 -9.43 4.04 14.72
C MET A 1 -8.17 4.83 14.39
N GLN A 2 -7.84 5.85 15.18
CA GLN A 2 -6.58 6.58 15.06
C GLN A 2 -5.61 6.00 16.09
N ARG A 3 -4.40 5.60 15.66
CA ARG A 3 -3.31 5.32 16.61
C ARG A 3 -2.88 6.67 17.18
N THR A 4 -2.87 6.80 18.50
CA THR A 4 -2.64 8.07 19.23
C THR A 4 -1.17 8.48 19.34
N ASP A 5 -0.27 7.73 18.70
CA ASP A 5 1.12 8.13 18.46
C ASP A 5 1.18 8.62 17.00
N GLY A 6 1.48 9.91 16.83
CA GLY A 6 1.34 10.62 15.56
C GLY A 6 2.65 11.04 14.91
N SER A 7 3.81 10.42 15.19
CA SER A 7 5.05 11.03 14.69
C SER A 7 6.24 10.11 14.42
N ARG A 8 6.02 8.87 13.98
CA ARG A 8 7.10 8.11 13.32
C ARG A 8 6.58 6.90 12.56
N ASN A 9 6.57 7.00 11.24
CA ASN A 9 6.46 5.88 10.32
C ASN A 9 7.87 5.30 10.11
N PRO A 10 8.28 4.24 10.84
CA PRO A 10 9.63 3.68 10.71
C PRO A 10 9.94 3.22 9.28
N GLU A 11 8.91 2.89 8.48
CA GLU A 11 9.03 2.54 7.07
C GLU A 11 9.62 3.65 6.18
N PHE A 12 9.53 4.91 6.61
CA PHE A 12 10.15 6.05 5.92
C PHE A 12 11.52 6.42 6.51
N GLY A 13 12.09 5.60 7.38
CA GLY A 13 13.41 5.84 7.97
C GLY A 13 13.45 7.03 8.93
N HIS A 14 14.66 7.47 9.27
CA HIS A 14 14.85 8.58 10.21
C HIS A 14 16.17 9.34 10.05
N GLY A 15 16.22 10.54 10.63
CA GLY A 15 17.41 11.39 10.61
C GLY A 15 17.68 11.99 9.23
N PRO A 16 18.94 12.29 8.88
CA PRO A 16 19.31 12.92 7.60
C PRO A 16 18.90 12.12 6.35
N HIS A 17 18.62 10.83 6.49
CA HIS A 17 18.19 9.94 5.42
C HIS A 17 16.72 9.54 5.53
N ALA A 18 15.92 10.24 6.34
CA ALA A 18 14.47 10.07 6.31
C ALA A 18 13.96 10.31 4.89
N CYS A 19 12.99 9.50 4.46
CA CYS A 19 12.44 9.54 3.11
C CYS A 19 11.87 10.94 2.85
N PRO A 20 12.41 11.71 1.89
CA PRO A 20 11.90 13.04 1.58
C PRO A 20 10.49 12.99 0.99
N GLY A 21 10.08 11.84 0.45
CA GLY A 21 8.75 11.60 -0.12
C GLY A 21 7.69 11.11 0.87
N ALA A 22 7.98 10.99 2.18
CA ALA A 22 7.06 10.37 3.15
C ALA A 22 5.64 10.96 3.14
N ALA A 23 5.52 12.29 3.15
CA ALA A 23 4.24 12.98 3.12
C ALA A 23 3.50 12.78 1.78
N LEU A 24 4.23 12.77 0.67
CA LEU A 24 3.67 12.55 -0.66
C LEU A 24 3.15 11.12 -0.79
N ALA A 25 3.99 10.12 -0.50
CA ALA A 25 3.63 8.70 -0.58
C ALA A 25 2.43 8.38 0.32
N THR A 26 2.38 8.96 1.52
CA THR A 26 1.22 8.82 2.41
C THR A 26 -0.05 9.41 1.78
N SER A 27 0.04 10.60 1.20
CA SER A 27 -1.10 11.25 0.54
C SER A 27 -1.59 10.44 -0.67
N GLU A 28 -0.66 9.94 -1.49
CA GLU A 28 -0.97 9.11 -2.66
C GLU A 28 -1.69 7.82 -2.25
N VAL A 29 -1.19 7.10 -1.25
CA VAL A 29 -1.81 5.86 -0.76
C VAL A 29 -3.19 6.14 -0.19
N VAL A 30 -3.36 7.18 0.63
CA VAL A 30 -4.66 7.54 1.20
C VAL A 30 -5.66 7.83 0.10
N ILE A 31 -5.30 8.65 -0.89
CA ILE A 31 -6.20 8.98 -2.00
C ILE A 31 -6.52 7.73 -2.82
N ALA A 32 -5.51 6.97 -3.24
CA ALA A 32 -5.68 5.81 -4.11
C ALA A 32 -6.55 4.73 -3.46
N VAL A 33 -6.25 4.34 -2.22
CA VAL A 33 -6.98 3.30 -1.50
C VAL A 33 -8.40 3.74 -1.18
N THR A 34 -8.59 4.97 -0.72
CA THR A 34 -9.94 5.49 -0.41
C THR A 34 -10.81 5.51 -1.66
N ARG A 35 -10.30 6.10 -2.75
CA ARG A 35 -11.06 6.17 -4.02
C ARG A 35 -11.34 4.80 -4.60
N PHE A 36 -10.39 3.86 -4.49
CA PHE A 36 -10.58 2.50 -4.96
C PHE A 36 -11.69 1.78 -4.19
N LEU A 37 -11.67 1.83 -2.85
CA LEU A 37 -12.67 1.17 -2.01
C LEU A 37 -14.04 1.85 -2.10
N ASP A 38 -14.08 3.18 -2.26
CA ASP A 38 -15.34 3.90 -2.50
C ASP A 38 -15.97 3.48 -3.84
N ARG A 39 -15.15 3.23 -4.87
CA ARG A 39 -15.62 2.89 -6.22
C ARG A 39 -16.00 1.41 -6.36
N PHE A 40 -15.30 0.53 -5.66
CA PHE A 40 -15.42 -0.92 -5.71
C PHE A 40 -15.48 -1.51 -4.29
N PRO A 41 -16.57 -1.27 -3.55
CA PRO A 41 -16.69 -1.70 -2.15
C PRO A 41 -16.63 -3.24 -2.00
N ASP A 42 -17.03 -3.95 -3.05
CA ASP A 42 -17.03 -5.41 -3.10
C ASP A 42 -15.82 -5.98 -3.83
N ALA A 43 -14.74 -5.21 -4.01
CA ALA A 43 -13.51 -5.71 -4.62
C ALA A 43 -12.95 -6.92 -3.86
N ARG A 44 -12.66 -8.01 -4.57
CA ARG A 44 -12.03 -9.23 -4.03
C ARG A 44 -10.97 -9.75 -5.00
N LEU A 45 -10.02 -10.54 -4.50
CA LEU A 45 -9.07 -11.25 -5.36
C LEU A 45 -9.81 -12.23 -6.29
N ALA A 46 -9.38 -12.28 -7.55
CA ALA A 46 -9.94 -13.19 -8.54
C ALA A 46 -9.35 -14.61 -8.45
N VAL A 47 -8.26 -14.77 -7.68
CA VAL A 47 -7.49 -15.99 -7.45
C VAL A 47 -7.25 -16.18 -5.94
N ALA A 48 -6.78 -17.35 -5.51
CA ALA A 48 -6.36 -17.54 -4.12
C ALA A 48 -5.10 -16.69 -3.83
N PRO A 49 -4.91 -16.18 -2.59
CA PRO A 49 -3.76 -15.34 -2.24
C PRO A 49 -2.40 -15.98 -2.54
N GLU A 50 -2.30 -17.30 -2.39
CA GLU A 50 -1.07 -18.07 -2.62
C GLU A 50 -0.69 -18.16 -4.10
N GLU A 51 -1.61 -17.84 -5.00
CA GLU A 51 -1.40 -17.82 -6.46
C GLU A 51 -0.91 -16.45 -6.97
N LEU A 52 -0.78 -15.45 -6.09
CA LEU A 52 -0.33 -14.12 -6.48
C LEU A 52 1.16 -14.15 -6.89
N PRO A 53 1.51 -13.65 -8.08
CA PRO A 53 2.88 -13.71 -8.55
C PRO A 53 3.76 -12.68 -7.82
N GLU A 54 4.58 -13.15 -6.89
CA GLU A 54 5.49 -12.34 -6.10
C GLU A 54 6.45 -11.51 -6.97
N LEU A 55 6.75 -10.31 -6.51
CA LEU A 55 7.76 -9.45 -7.09
C LEU A 55 9.15 -9.93 -6.63
N SER A 56 9.92 -10.51 -7.54
CA SER A 56 11.33 -10.86 -7.27
C SER A 56 12.18 -9.59 -7.21
N SER A 57 12.35 -9.05 -6.00
CA SER A 57 13.10 -7.82 -5.73
C SER A 57 13.85 -7.90 -4.40
N LEU A 58 15.08 -7.37 -4.38
CA LEU A 58 15.90 -7.30 -3.16
C LEU A 58 15.53 -6.11 -2.26
N ILE A 59 14.80 -5.13 -2.80
CA ILE A 59 14.56 -3.83 -2.16
C ILE A 59 13.09 -3.56 -1.87
N SER A 60 12.18 -4.30 -2.50
CA SER A 60 10.74 -4.05 -2.42
C SER A 60 9.99 -5.36 -2.34
N ASN A 61 9.02 -5.43 -1.42
CA ASN A 61 8.11 -6.56 -1.30
C ASN A 61 6.81 -6.20 -2.01
N GLY A 62 6.30 -7.10 -2.83
CA GLY A 62 5.04 -6.88 -3.53
C GLY A 62 4.69 -8.01 -4.49
N TYR A 63 3.73 -7.74 -5.37
CA TYR A 63 3.29 -8.64 -6.43
C TYR A 63 3.46 -7.96 -7.78
N THR A 64 3.77 -8.74 -8.82
CA THR A 64 3.84 -8.25 -10.20
C THR A 64 2.46 -7.98 -10.80
N SER A 65 1.42 -8.65 -10.29
CA SER A 65 0.02 -8.39 -10.62
C SER A 65 -0.90 -8.76 -9.45
N ILE A 66 -2.06 -8.09 -9.36
CA ILE A 66 -3.09 -8.36 -8.37
C ILE A 66 -4.43 -8.52 -9.11
N PRO A 67 -4.79 -9.73 -9.56
CA PRO A 67 -6.04 -9.97 -10.28
C PRO A 67 -7.25 -9.74 -9.35
N GLY A 68 -8.14 -8.83 -9.72
CA GLY A 68 -9.31 -8.46 -8.92
C GLY A 68 -10.63 -8.64 -9.66
N ARG A 69 -11.67 -9.08 -8.93
CA ARG A 69 -13.06 -8.89 -9.32
C ARG A 69 -13.51 -7.54 -8.74
N LEU A 70 -13.87 -6.62 -9.62
CA LEU A 70 -14.28 -5.25 -9.30
C LEU A 70 -15.76 -5.11 -9.63
N THR A 71 -16.61 -5.21 -8.60
CA THR A 71 -18.07 -5.03 -8.71
C THR A 71 -18.50 -3.75 -8.03
#